data_AF-A0AAQ3L4J1-F1
#
_entry.id   AF-A0AAQ3L4J1-F1
#
_cell.length_a   1.000
_cell.length_b   1.000
_cell.length_c   1.000
_cell.angle_alpha   90.00
_cell.angle_beta   90.00
_cell.angle_gamma   90.00
#
_symmetry.space_group_name_H-M   'P 1'
#
loop_
_entity.id
_entity.type
_entity.pdbx_description
1 polymer ?
#
loop_
_entity_poly.entity_id
_entity_poly.type
_entity_poly.pdbx_seq_one_letter_code
_entity_poly.pdbx_strand_id
1 'polypeptide(L)'
;MLISILKNFTKGKDLIRPGVTRFATAYLTLNCLNDNKAALMSMFSSKDWKLILRLVDSDEKPAMGFIYEGMSSAKEKIKSNFGNVKKSYELILKIIDEMWEGQLHRPLHAAAYYLNLHFHYDPNFKGDDADIKQGLYNCMGRLVFYQTERNKISV
;
A
#
# COMPACT_ATOMS: atom_id res chain seq x y z
N MET A 1 -12.86 -18.36 3.42
CA MET A 1 -11.56 -18.28 2.73
C MET A 1 -10.56 -17.42 3.50
N LEU A 2 -10.84 -16.13 3.76
CA LEU A 2 -9.97 -15.20 4.53
C LEU A 2 -9.52 -15.72 5.91
N ILE A 3 -10.46 -16.19 6.74
CA ILE A 3 -10.16 -16.72 8.08
C ILE A 3 -9.22 -17.92 8.02
N SER A 4 -9.34 -18.77 7.00
CA SER A 4 -8.47 -19.95 6.84
C SER A 4 -7.03 -19.55 6.54
N ILE A 5 -6.83 -18.56 5.67
CA ILE A 5 -5.50 -18.03 5.35
C ILE A 5 -4.90 -17.38 6.60
N LEU A 6 -5.67 -16.54 7.29
CA LEU A 6 -5.23 -15.92 8.54
C LEU A 6 -4.75 -16.98 9.55
N LYS A 7 -5.55 -18.03 9.77
CA LYS A 7 -5.20 -19.14 10.66
C LYS A 7 -3.97 -19.91 10.18
N ASN A 8 -3.77 -20.11 8.88
CA ASN A 8 -2.58 -20.78 8.37
C ASN A 8 -1.30 -20.01 8.74
N PHE A 9 -1.31 -18.69 8.58
CA PHE A 9 -0.16 -17.85 8.90
C PHE A 9 0.03 -17.65 10.41
N THR A 10 -1.05 -17.65 11.20
CA THR A 10 -0.98 -17.52 12.68
C THR A 10 -0.87 -18.86 13.41
N LYS A 11 -0.64 -19.98 12.71
CA LYS A 11 -0.58 -21.34 13.29
C LYS A 11 -1.85 -21.72 14.07
N GLY A 12 -3.01 -21.36 13.53
CA GLY A 12 -4.33 -21.62 14.10
C GLY A 12 -4.73 -20.66 15.23
N LYS A 13 -3.90 -19.67 15.58
CA LYS A 13 -4.20 -18.72 16.65
C LYS A 13 -5.24 -17.70 16.21
N ASP A 14 -6.27 -17.52 17.03
CA ASP A 14 -7.14 -16.35 16.95
C ASP A 14 -6.39 -15.12 17.49
N LEU A 15 -6.45 -14.02 16.73
CA LEU A 15 -5.78 -12.75 17.05
C LEU A 15 -6.54 -11.93 18.08
N ILE A 16 -7.86 -12.10 18.14
CA ILE A 16 -8.71 -11.45 19.13
C ILE A 16 -8.51 -12.15 20.47
N ARG A 17 -8.15 -11.38 21.49
CA ARG A 17 -7.95 -11.87 22.86
C ARG A 17 -8.97 -11.21 23.79
N PRO A 18 -10.11 -11.86 24.08
CA PRO A 18 -11.13 -11.32 24.95
C PRO A 18 -10.59 -11.13 26.38
N GLY A 19 -10.78 -9.93 26.94
CA GLY A 19 -10.53 -9.60 28.33
C GLY A 19 -11.84 -9.22 29.04
N VAL A 20 -11.79 -9.13 30.37
CA VAL A 20 -12.95 -8.77 31.21
C VAL A 20 -13.50 -7.38 30.88
N THR A 21 -12.63 -6.46 30.43
CA THR A 21 -13.01 -5.12 30.01
C THR A 21 -12.64 -4.91 28.53
N ARG A 22 -13.36 -4.01 27.85
CA ARG A 22 -13.03 -3.61 26.47
C ARG A 22 -11.59 -3.09 26.32
N PHE A 23 -11.05 -2.46 27.35
CA PHE A 23 -9.67 -1.97 27.37
C PHE A 23 -8.66 -3.12 27.43
N ALA A 24 -8.92 -4.11 28.28
CA ALA A 24 -8.10 -5.32 28.34
C ALA A 24 -8.16 -6.10 27.03
N THR A 25 -9.36 -6.24 26.44
CA THR A 25 -9.53 -6.87 25.12
C THR A 25 -8.70 -6.16 24.05
N ALA A 26 -8.75 -4.83 24.00
CA ALA A 26 -7.97 -4.05 23.05
C ALA A 26 -6.46 -4.24 23.24
N TYR A 27 -5.97 -4.12 24.48
CA TYR A 27 -4.56 -4.29 24.80
C TYR A 27 -4.04 -5.69 24.45
N LEU A 28 -4.75 -6.74 24.88
CA LEU A 28 -4.35 -8.13 24.62
C LEU A 28 -4.41 -8.47 23.12
N THR A 29 -5.39 -7.93 22.40
CA THR A 29 -5.49 -8.10 20.94
C THR A 29 -4.33 -7.40 20.23
N LEU A 30 -3.99 -6.17 20.62
CA LEU A 30 -2.83 -5.44 20.07
C LEU A 30 -1.52 -6.17 20.36
N ASN A 31 -1.34 -6.69 21.57
CA ASN A 31 -0.17 -7.48 21.91
C ASN A 31 -0.09 -8.75 21.04
N CYS A 32 -1.21 -9.45 20.87
CA CYS A 32 -1.25 -10.65 20.02
C CYS A 32 -0.97 -10.34 18.54
N LEU A 33 -1.44 -9.19 18.03
CA LEU A 33 -1.10 -8.72 16.69
C LEU A 33 0.40 -8.44 16.56
N ASN A 34 1.00 -7.80 17.57
CA ASN A 34 2.43 -7.52 17.61
C ASN A 34 3.27 -8.81 17.65
N ASP A 35 2.87 -9.79 18.49
CA ASP A 35 3.53 -11.10 18.59
C ASP A 35 3.52 -11.87 17.26
N ASN A 36 2.48 -11.66 16.43
CA ASN A 36 2.34 -12.31 15.12
C ASN A 36 2.70 -11.40 13.94
N LYS A 37 3.28 -10.22 14.18
CA LYS A 37 3.55 -9.19 13.16
C LYS A 37 4.28 -9.75 11.93
N ALA A 38 5.37 -10.50 12.14
CA ALA A 38 6.14 -11.06 11.03
C ALA A 38 5.35 -12.08 10.20
N ALA A 39 4.55 -12.92 10.85
CA ALA A 39 3.69 -13.88 10.16
C ALA A 39 2.59 -13.18 9.35
N LEU A 40 1.98 -12.15 9.91
CA LEU A 40 0.97 -11.32 9.22
C LEU A 40 1.57 -10.56 8.04
N MET A 41 2.75 -9.97 8.19
CA MET A 41 3.48 -9.35 7.08
C MET A 41 3.72 -10.35 5.94
N SER A 42 4.18 -11.56 6.26
CA SER A 42 4.38 -12.62 5.26
C SER A 42 3.09 -13.06 4.56
N MET A 43 1.94 -13.01 5.27
CA MET A 43 0.63 -13.29 4.71
C MET A 43 0.27 -12.27 3.61
N PHE A 44 0.46 -10.97 3.86
CA PHE A 44 0.11 -9.90 2.91
C PHE A 44 0.96 -9.93 1.62
N SER A 45 2.13 -10.54 1.67
CA SER A 45 3.00 -10.74 0.49
C SER A 45 2.73 -12.08 -0.24
N SER A 46 1.96 -12.99 0.35
CA SER A 46 1.74 -14.36 -0.16
C SER A 46 0.90 -14.42 -1.44
N LYS A 47 1.06 -15.50 -2.22
CA LYS A 47 0.25 -15.76 -3.43
C LYS A 47 -1.23 -15.95 -3.11
N ASP A 48 -1.56 -16.62 -2.01
CA ASP A 48 -2.94 -16.90 -1.62
C ASP A 48 -3.70 -15.63 -1.27
N TRP A 49 -3.05 -14.70 -0.56
CA TRP A 49 -3.61 -13.38 -0.29
C TRP A 49 -3.86 -12.57 -1.57
N LYS A 50 -2.95 -12.64 -2.54
CA LYS A 50 -3.13 -12.00 -3.86
C LYS A 50 -4.32 -12.56 -4.62
N LEU A 51 -4.55 -13.87 -4.55
CA LEU A 51 -5.68 -14.51 -5.21
C LEU A 51 -7.00 -14.07 -4.56
N ILE A 52 -7.04 -13.97 -3.23
CA ILE A 52 -8.20 -13.41 -2.51
C ILE A 52 -8.50 -11.97 -2.95
N LEU A 53 -7.49 -11.09 -2.97
CA LEU A 53 -7.70 -9.70 -3.37
C LEU A 53 -8.30 -9.61 -4.78
N ARG A 54 -7.76 -10.40 -5.72
CA ARG A 54 -8.30 -10.48 -7.09
C ARG A 54 -9.73 -11.04 -7.18
N LEU A 55 -10.09 -11.97 -6.29
CA LEU A 55 -11.44 -12.55 -6.22
C LEU A 55 -12.44 -11.60 -5.56
N VAL A 56 -11.99 -10.80 -4.59
CA VAL A 56 -12.82 -9.79 -3.91
C VAL A 56 -12.98 -8.54 -4.79
N ASP A 57 -11.96 -8.20 -5.58
CA ASP A 57 -11.93 -7.06 -6.51
C ASP A 57 -12.40 -7.43 -7.93
N SER A 58 -13.25 -8.45 -8.11
CA SER A 58 -13.59 -9.01 -9.43
C SER A 58 -14.35 -8.09 -10.40
N ASP A 59 -14.43 -6.78 -10.14
CA ASP A 59 -14.84 -5.77 -11.13
C ASP A 59 -13.61 -5.07 -11.71
N GLU A 60 -12.92 -5.76 -12.62
CA GLU A 60 -12.02 -5.33 -13.72
C GLU A 60 -10.95 -4.24 -13.52
N LYS A 61 -10.89 -3.49 -12.42
CA LYS A 61 -9.93 -2.40 -12.23
C LYS A 61 -8.91 -2.79 -11.17
N PRO A 62 -7.59 -2.79 -11.48
CA PRO A 62 -6.58 -2.98 -10.46
C PRO A 62 -6.74 -1.92 -9.38
N ALA A 63 -6.75 -2.32 -8.11
CA ALA A 63 -6.87 -1.38 -6.99
C ALA A 63 -5.81 -0.26 -7.14
N MET A 64 -6.19 0.99 -6.84
CA MET A 64 -5.40 2.20 -7.19
C MET A 64 -3.90 2.10 -6.84
N GLY A 65 -3.53 1.42 -5.74
CA GLY A 65 -2.12 1.22 -5.39
C GLY A 65 -1.31 0.39 -6.41
N PHE A 66 -1.94 -0.57 -7.09
CA PHE A 66 -1.30 -1.33 -8.18
C PHE A 66 -1.10 -0.51 -9.45
N ILE A 67 -1.97 0.47 -9.72
CA ILE A 67 -1.82 1.36 -10.88
C ILE A 67 -0.56 2.23 -10.71
N TYR A 68 -0.30 2.73 -9.50
CA TYR A 68 0.94 3.48 -9.22
C TYR A 68 2.19 2.63 -9.50
N GLU A 69 2.24 1.41 -8.96
CA GLU A 69 3.37 0.50 -9.17
C GLU A 69 3.52 0.13 -10.66
N GLY A 70 2.41 -0.13 -11.35
CA GLY A 70 2.38 -0.38 -12.78
C GLY A 70 2.92 0.79 -13.60
N MET A 71 2.55 2.02 -13.25
CA MET A 71 3.05 3.24 -13.89
C MET A 71 4.55 3.45 -13.62
N SER A 72 5.00 3.26 -12.38
CA SER A 72 6.42 3.33 -12.01
C SER A 72 7.24 2.31 -12.81
N SER A 73 6.79 1.05 -12.84
CA SER A 73 7.40 -0.02 -13.61
C SER A 73 7.43 0.26 -15.12
N ALA A 74 6.37 0.84 -15.68
CA ALA A 74 6.32 1.21 -17.10
C ALA A 74 7.37 2.28 -17.44
N LYS A 75 7.50 3.31 -16.59
CA LYS A 75 8.52 4.36 -16.78
C LYS A 75 9.93 3.78 -16.75
N GLU A 76 10.24 2.90 -15.79
CA GLU A 76 11.56 2.24 -15.74
C GLU A 76 11.84 1.37 -16.96
N LYS A 77 10.85 0.61 -17.45
CA LYS A 77 10.99 -0.18 -18.69
C LYS A 77 11.29 0.71 -19.89
N ILE A 78 10.59 1.85 -20.03
CA ILE A 78 10.87 2.82 -21.09
C ILE A 78 12.33 3.29 -21.01
N LYS A 79 12.81 3.71 -19.82
CA LYS A 79 14.20 4.14 -19.63
C LYS A 79 15.19 3.05 -20.08
N SER A 80 14.96 1.81 -19.64
CA SER A 80 15.83 0.69 -19.96
C SER A 80 15.85 0.35 -21.45
N ASN A 81 14.71 0.44 -22.14
CA ASN A 81 14.61 0.17 -23.58
C ASN A 81 15.39 1.18 -24.43
N PHE A 82 15.53 2.42 -23.94
CA PHE A 82 16.35 3.45 -24.57
C PHE A 82 17.81 3.46 -24.05
N GLY A 83 18.27 2.34 -23.47
CA GLY A 83 19.65 2.19 -22.97
C GLY A 83 19.99 3.14 -21.82
N ASN A 84 18.98 3.60 -21.06
CA ASN A 84 19.12 4.61 -20.01
C ASN A 84 19.72 5.96 -20.50
N VAL A 85 19.65 6.23 -21.81
CA VAL A 85 20.06 7.52 -22.36
C VAL A 85 18.95 8.53 -22.13
N LYS A 86 19.10 9.37 -21.10
CA LYS A 86 18.07 10.34 -20.66
C LYS A 86 17.45 11.13 -21.81
N LYS A 87 18.27 11.69 -22.69
CA LYS A 87 17.82 12.49 -23.85
C LYS A 87 16.85 11.73 -24.77
N SER A 88 16.95 10.41 -24.82
CA SER A 88 16.15 9.56 -25.70
C SER A 88 14.74 9.28 -25.18
N TYR A 89 14.50 9.40 -23.87
CA TYR A 89 13.18 9.12 -23.27
C TYR A 89 12.57 10.28 -22.48
N GLU A 90 13.30 11.36 -22.23
CA GLU A 90 12.87 12.48 -21.37
C GLU A 90 11.55 13.10 -21.82
N LEU A 91 11.38 13.33 -23.13
CA LEU A 91 10.13 13.85 -23.69
C LEU A 91 8.95 12.88 -23.49
N ILE A 92 9.20 11.57 -23.64
CA ILE A 92 8.18 10.54 -23.45
C ILE A 92 7.73 10.51 -22.00
N LEU A 93 8.67 10.54 -21.04
CA LEU A 93 8.33 10.56 -19.62
C LEU A 93 7.57 11.84 -19.24
N LYS A 94 7.96 13.00 -19.78
CA LYS A 94 7.26 14.27 -19.53
C LYS A 94 5.78 14.19 -19.95
N ILE A 95 5.51 13.67 -21.15
CA ILE A 95 4.13 13.49 -21.63
C ILE A 95 3.34 12.55 -20.70
N ILE A 96 3.96 11.44 -20.28
CA ILE A 96 3.34 10.49 -19.34
C ILE A 96 3.06 11.15 -17.98
N ASP A 97 4.00 11.95 -17.46
CA ASP A 97 3.85 12.67 -16.20
C ASP A 97 2.69 13.67 -16.26
N GLU A 98 2.60 14.45 -17.33
CA GLU A 98 1.51 15.41 -17.54
C GLU A 98 0.13 14.72 -17.57
N MET A 99 0.01 13.58 -18.27
CA MET A 99 -1.23 12.79 -18.27
C MET A 99 -1.54 12.20 -16.90
N TRP A 100 -0.52 11.71 -16.18
CA TRP A 100 -0.68 11.08 -14.88
C TRP A 100 -1.14 12.06 -13.80
N GLU A 101 -0.63 13.28 -13.81
CA GLU A 101 -1.08 14.36 -12.92
C GLU A 101 -2.51 14.82 -13.27
N GLY A 102 -2.80 15.01 -14.56
CA GLY A 102 -4.06 15.61 -15.02
C GLY A 102 -5.26 14.67 -15.04
N GLN A 103 -5.09 13.43 -15.51
CA GLN A 103 -6.21 12.51 -15.76
C GLN A 103 -6.38 11.45 -14.68
N LEU A 104 -5.28 11.02 -14.05
CA LEU A 104 -5.28 9.92 -13.11
C LEU A 104 -5.06 10.38 -11.67
N HIS A 105 -4.81 11.67 -11.38
CA HIS A 105 -4.59 12.15 -10.01
C HIS A 105 -3.50 11.36 -9.27
N ARG A 106 -2.24 11.62 -9.63
CA ARG A 106 -1.05 10.99 -9.00
C ARG A 106 -1.08 10.94 -7.48
N PRO A 107 -1.48 11.99 -6.72
CA PRO A 107 -1.45 11.93 -5.26
C PRO A 107 -2.32 10.83 -4.69
N LEU A 108 -3.50 10.59 -5.28
CA LEU A 108 -4.41 9.54 -4.84
C LEU A 108 -3.84 8.15 -5.08
N HIS A 109 -3.22 7.93 -6.24
CA HIS A 109 -2.56 6.67 -6.58
C HIS A 109 -1.32 6.42 -5.72
N ALA A 110 -0.53 7.45 -5.44
CA ALA A 110 0.62 7.40 -4.55
C ALA A 110 0.19 7.07 -3.10
N ALA A 111 -0.85 7.73 -2.59
CA ALA A 111 -1.44 7.43 -1.29
C ALA A 111 -1.98 5.99 -1.24
N ALA A 112 -2.69 5.56 -2.29
CA ALA A 112 -3.22 4.20 -2.39
C ALA A 112 -2.11 3.14 -2.46
N TYR A 113 -0.97 3.44 -3.11
CA TYR A 113 0.21 2.58 -3.09
C TYR A 113 0.79 2.46 -1.70
N TYR A 114 1.00 3.60 -1.03
CA TYR A 114 1.55 3.63 0.32
C TYR A 114 0.72 2.81 1.31
N LEU A 115 -0.61 2.90 1.21
CA LEU A 115 -1.57 2.23 2.09
C LEU A 115 -1.87 0.78 1.67
N ASN A 116 -1.40 0.34 0.51
CA ASN A 116 -1.65 -1.03 0.04
C ASN A 116 -0.77 -2.00 0.83
N LEU A 117 -1.38 -2.79 1.71
CA LEU A 117 -0.72 -3.80 2.56
C LEU A 117 0.17 -4.76 1.77
N HIS A 118 -0.17 -5.03 0.50
CA HIS A 118 0.65 -5.87 -0.38
C HIS A 118 2.04 -5.26 -0.61
N PHE A 119 2.09 -3.96 -0.92
CA PHE A 119 3.34 -3.25 -1.17
C PHE A 119 3.99 -2.77 0.11
N HIS A 120 3.21 -2.28 1.08
CA HIS A 120 3.69 -1.70 2.33
C HIS A 120 4.61 -2.63 3.14
N TYR A 121 4.36 -3.93 3.05
CA TYR A 121 5.15 -4.95 3.72
C TYR A 121 6.09 -5.72 2.79
N ASP A 122 6.17 -5.34 1.51
CA ASP A 122 7.16 -5.91 0.60
C ASP A 122 8.57 -5.38 0.97
N PRO A 123 9.62 -6.22 0.95
CA PRO A 123 10.99 -5.76 1.19
C PRO A 123 11.45 -4.66 0.23
N ASN A 124 10.85 -4.56 -0.96
CA ASN A 124 11.17 -3.54 -1.96
C ASN A 124 10.22 -2.33 -1.90
N PHE A 125 9.46 -2.17 -0.81
CA PHE A 125 8.53 -1.07 -0.65
C PHE A 125 9.24 0.29 -0.75
N LYS A 126 8.76 1.14 -1.65
CA LYS A 126 9.32 2.49 -1.85
C LYS A 126 8.69 3.53 -0.90
N GLY A 127 8.27 3.12 0.29
CA GLY A 127 7.56 3.98 1.23
C GLY A 127 8.31 5.24 1.64
N ASP A 128 9.64 5.21 1.59
CA ASP A 128 10.48 6.38 1.90
C ASP A 128 10.65 7.39 0.76
N ASP A 129 10.16 7.06 -0.44
CA ASP A 129 10.15 7.96 -1.59
C ASP A 129 9.33 9.23 -1.28
N ALA A 130 9.94 10.39 -1.54
CA ALA A 130 9.37 11.69 -1.22
C ALA A 130 8.06 11.95 -1.97
N ASP A 131 7.94 11.51 -3.22
CA ASP A 131 6.74 11.71 -4.02
C ASP A 131 5.58 10.85 -3.50
N ILE A 132 5.89 9.64 -3.00
CA ILE A 132 4.89 8.75 -2.41
C ILE A 132 4.36 9.32 -1.11
N LYS A 133 5.25 9.75 -0.21
CA LYS A 133 4.88 10.43 1.05
C LYS A 133 4.09 11.71 0.77
N GLN A 134 4.53 12.53 -0.18
CA GLN A 134 3.82 13.75 -0.55
C GLN A 134 2.42 13.45 -1.08
N GLY A 135 2.26 12.41 -1.91
CA GLY A 135 0.95 11.96 -2.38
C GLY A 135 0.00 11.61 -1.24
N LEU A 136 0.49 10.85 -0.25
CA LEU A 136 -0.27 10.54 0.98
C LEU A 136 -0.67 11.81 1.74
N TYR A 137 0.27 12.71 2.01
CA TYR A 137 -0.01 13.94 2.75
C TYR A 137 -0.99 14.86 2.02
N ASN A 138 -0.89 14.95 0.70
CA ASN A 138 -1.82 15.71 -0.13
C ASN A 138 -3.25 15.16 0.01
N CYS A 139 -3.41 13.84 0.01
CA CYS A 139 -4.71 13.21 0.23
C CYS A 139 -5.22 13.43 1.66
N MET A 140 -4.36 13.27 2.68
CA MET A 140 -4.73 13.52 4.08
C MET A 140 -5.15 14.97 4.32
N GLY A 141 -4.48 15.94 3.68
CA GLY A 141 -4.82 17.36 3.74
C GLY A 141 -6.23 17.67 3.24
N ARG A 142 -6.74 16.87 2.29
CA ARG A 142 -8.13 16.99 1.80
C ARG A 142 -9.15 16.31 2.70
N LEU A 143 -8.76 15.27 3.44
CA LEU A 143 -9.66 14.47 4.28
C LEU A 143 -9.81 15.03 5.69
N VAL A 144 -8.72 15.51 6.28
CA VAL A 144 -8.69 16.07 7.63
C VAL A 144 -8.34 17.53 7.48
N PHE A 145 -9.26 18.46 7.79
CA PHE A 145 -9.02 19.90 7.59
C PHE A 145 -7.99 20.49 8.56
N TYR A 146 -7.93 19.99 9.81
CA TYR A 146 -7.07 20.53 10.86
C TYR A 146 -5.68 19.90 10.86
N GLN A 147 -4.64 20.73 10.71
CA GLN A 147 -3.24 20.28 10.72
C GLN A 147 -2.84 19.62 12.05
N THR A 148 -3.41 20.08 13.17
CA THR A 148 -3.18 19.51 14.50
C THR A 148 -3.58 18.05 14.60
N GLU A 149 -4.67 17.65 13.94
CA GLU A 149 -5.11 16.25 13.88
C GLU A 149 -4.27 15.44 12.88
N ARG A 150 -3.82 16.05 11.76
CA ARG A 150 -2.91 15.39 10.80
C ARG A 150 -1.58 14.99 11.45
N ASN A 151 -1.00 15.86 12.27
CA ASN A 151 0.30 15.63 12.92
C ASN A 151 0.29 14.49 13.95
N LYS A 152 -0.89 14.11 14.48
CA LYS A 152 -1.00 12.99 15.43
C LYS A 152 -0.86 11.62 14.76
N ILE A 153 -1.07 11.55 13.44
CA ILE A 153 -1.02 10.32 12.66
C ILE A 153 0.42 10.02 12.19
N SER A 154 1.26 11.06 12.09
CA SER A 154 2.63 10.97 11.59
C SER A 154 3.66 10.43 12.60
N VAL A 155 3.23 9.65 13.60
CA VAL A 155 4.09 9.08 14.66
C VAL A 155 4.55 7.67 14.31
#